data_AF-A0A9D7YJB0-F1
#
_entry.id   AF-A0A9D7YJB0-F1
#
_cell.length_a   1.000
_cell.length_b   1.000
_cell.length_c   1.000
_cell.angle_alpha   90.00
_cell.angle_beta   90.00
_cell.angle_gamma   90.00
#
_symmetry.space_group_name_H-M   'P 1'
#
loop_
_entity.id
_entity.type
_entity.pdbx_description
1 polymer ?
#
loop_
_entity_poly.entity_id
_entity_poly.type
_entity_poly.pdbx_seq_one_letter_code
_entity_poly.pdbx_strand_id
1 'polypeptide(L)'
;MSADPMAQTRLEAALLFATLQASKPASKLCPRFAPSRYQRTRLSQMLAIADARASGASARDIASGLIFRNAISLDGRNWANSSEQRQTRRMLAETAAMIDGGFWRFPCFV
;
A
#
# COMPACT_ATOMS: atom_id res chain seq x y z
N MET A 1 -21.40 -13.55 15.46
CA MET A 1 -21.03 -13.08 14.10
C MET A 1 -21.38 -11.61 14.01
N SER A 2 -20.41 -10.71 14.15
CA SER A 2 -20.64 -9.29 13.89
C SER A 2 -20.78 -9.10 12.38
N ALA A 3 -21.84 -8.43 11.92
CA ALA A 3 -21.97 -8.07 10.52
C ALA A 3 -20.77 -7.21 10.11
N ASP A 4 -20.12 -7.56 9.00
CA ASP A 4 -18.97 -6.83 8.49
C ASP A 4 -19.43 -5.47 7.92
N PRO A 5 -19.12 -4.34 8.59
CA PRO A 5 -19.62 -3.03 8.19
C PRO A 5 -19.09 -2.59 6.81
N MET A 6 -18.14 -3.31 6.20
CA MET A 6 -17.62 -3.03 4.86
C MET A 6 -17.80 -4.12 3.82
N ALA A 7 -18.65 -5.10 4.06
CA ALA A 7 -19.01 -6.07 3.04
C ALA A 7 -19.41 -5.37 1.72
N GLN A 8 -20.20 -4.29 1.84
CA GLN A 8 -20.63 -3.47 0.71
C GLN A 8 -19.47 -2.75 0.00
N THR A 9 -18.59 -2.07 0.75
CA THR A 9 -17.45 -1.34 0.17
C THR A 9 -16.45 -2.28 -0.50
N ARG A 10 -16.19 -3.45 0.08
CA ARG A 10 -15.31 -4.46 -0.53
C ARG A 10 -15.94 -5.04 -1.80
N LEU A 11 -17.24 -5.30 -1.80
CA LEU A 11 -17.96 -5.76 -2.98
C LEU A 11 -17.90 -4.70 -4.11
N GLU A 12 -18.18 -3.44 -3.79
CA GLU A 12 -18.08 -2.32 -4.74
C GLU A 12 -16.66 -2.22 -5.31
N ALA A 13 -15.63 -2.25 -4.47
CA ALA A 13 -14.24 -2.21 -4.91
C ALA A 13 -13.85 -3.40 -5.80
N ALA A 14 -14.30 -4.61 -5.47
CA ALA A 14 -14.05 -5.81 -6.28
C ALA A 14 -14.73 -5.72 -7.65
N LEU A 15 -15.98 -5.22 -7.69
CA LEU A 15 -16.70 -4.99 -8.95
C LEU A 15 -15.99 -3.92 -9.80
N LEU A 16 -15.58 -2.81 -9.19
CA LEU A 16 -14.79 -1.77 -9.85
C LEU A 16 -13.52 -2.37 -10.48
N PHE A 17 -12.76 -3.14 -9.70
CA PHE A 17 -11.55 -3.79 -10.16
C PHE A 17 -11.81 -4.73 -11.34
N ALA A 18 -12.82 -5.59 -11.24
CA ALA A 18 -13.20 -6.50 -12.32
C ALA A 18 -13.61 -5.75 -13.60
N THR A 19 -14.34 -4.63 -13.48
CA THR A 19 -14.72 -3.81 -14.64
C THR A 19 -13.53 -3.14 -15.31
N LEU A 20 -12.56 -2.66 -14.51
CA LEU A 20 -11.31 -2.08 -15.02
C LEU A 20 -10.44 -3.13 -15.72
N GLN A 21 -10.31 -4.33 -15.14
CA GLN A 21 -9.61 -5.46 -15.77
C GLN A 21 -10.24 -5.84 -17.12
N ALA A 22 -11.56 -5.75 -17.24
CA ALA A 22 -12.29 -6.04 -18.48
C ALA A 22 -12.19 -4.91 -19.54
N SER A 23 -11.31 -3.91 -19.34
CA SER A 23 -11.10 -2.76 -20.24
C SER A 23 -12.36 -1.93 -20.53
N LYS A 24 -13.40 -2.01 -19.70
CA LYS A 24 -14.57 -1.14 -19.81
C LYS A 24 -14.25 0.19 -19.13
N PRO A 25 -14.48 1.34 -19.79
CA PRO A 25 -14.13 2.63 -19.20
C PRO A 25 -14.92 2.85 -17.92
N ALA A 26 -14.21 3.05 -16.81
CA ALA A 26 -14.77 3.34 -15.49
C ALA A 26 -15.33 4.77 -15.36
N SER A 27 -15.82 5.35 -16.46
CA SER A 27 -16.15 6.78 -16.60
C SER A 27 -17.39 7.24 -15.81
N LYS A 28 -18.04 6.36 -15.05
CA LYS A 28 -19.26 6.67 -14.28
C LYS A 28 -19.18 6.36 -12.79
N LEU A 29 -17.99 6.18 -12.26
CA LEU A 29 -17.84 5.73 -10.88
C LEU A 29 -17.26 6.88 -10.08
N CYS A 30 -18.14 7.67 -9.45
CA CYS A 30 -17.78 8.59 -8.38
C CYS A 30 -17.47 7.73 -7.15
N PRO A 31 -16.20 7.48 -6.81
CA PRO A 31 -15.91 6.64 -5.66
C PRO A 31 -16.16 7.48 -4.40
N ARG A 32 -16.87 6.92 -3.42
CA ARG A 32 -16.98 7.49 -2.05
C ARG A 32 -15.61 7.71 -1.38
N PHE A 33 -14.57 7.13 -1.98
CA PHE A 33 -13.18 7.21 -1.57
C PHE A 33 -12.33 7.85 -2.69
N ALA A 34 -12.03 9.14 -2.57
CA ALA A 34 -11.27 9.90 -3.58
C ALA A 34 -9.93 10.41 -3.02
N PRO A 35 -8.93 9.53 -2.80
CA PRO A 35 -7.63 9.93 -2.28
C PRO A 35 -6.94 10.92 -3.22
N SER A 36 -6.21 11.87 -2.64
CA SER A 36 -5.35 12.80 -3.36
C SER A 36 -4.26 12.04 -4.14
N ARG A 37 -3.62 12.71 -5.12
CA ARG A 37 -2.52 12.11 -5.88
C ARG A 37 -1.42 11.57 -4.96
N TYR A 38 -1.05 12.31 -3.92
CA TYR A 38 -0.07 11.89 -2.94
C TYR A 38 -0.52 10.63 -2.17
N GLN A 39 -1.77 10.62 -1.70
CA GLN A 39 -2.34 9.47 -1.00
C GLN A 39 -2.38 8.22 -1.87
N ARG A 40 -2.77 8.35 -3.16
CA ARG A 40 -2.74 7.24 -4.11
C ARG A 40 -1.34 6.66 -4.27
N THR A 41 -0.35 7.50 -4.52
CA THR A 41 1.05 7.06 -4.65
C THR A 41 1.51 6.32 -3.41
N ARG A 42 1.21 6.85 -2.21
CA ARG A 42 1.60 6.21 -0.94
C ARG A 42 0.88 4.89 -0.71
N LEU A 43 -0.42 4.80 -1.00
CA LEU A 43 -1.19 3.57 -0.91
C LEU A 43 -0.69 2.51 -1.90
N SER A 44 -0.41 2.89 -3.15
CA SER A 44 0.21 2.00 -4.15
C SER A 44 1.57 1.50 -3.68
N GLN A 45 2.38 2.35 -3.04
CA GLN A 45 3.67 1.93 -2.48
C GLN A 45 3.50 0.93 -1.34
N MET A 46 2.52 1.14 -0.44
CA MET A 46 2.20 0.20 0.65
C MET A 46 1.75 -1.16 0.10
N LEU A 47 0.91 -1.19 -0.93
CA LEU A 47 0.50 -2.43 -1.59
C LEU A 47 1.70 -3.18 -2.17
N ALA A 48 2.56 -2.49 -2.92
CA ALA A 48 3.77 -3.09 -3.48
C ALA A 48 4.72 -3.65 -2.40
N ILE A 49 4.83 -2.97 -1.25
CA ILE A 49 5.60 -3.44 -0.09
C ILE A 49 4.98 -4.71 0.50
N ALA A 50 3.65 -4.76 0.61
CA ALA A 50 2.94 -5.91 1.13
C ALA A 50 3.09 -7.13 0.21
N ASP A 51 2.95 -6.95 -1.10
CA ASP A 51 3.17 -7.99 -2.10
C ASP A 51 4.60 -8.52 -2.06
N ALA A 52 5.58 -7.62 -1.94
CA ALA A 52 6.99 -8.01 -1.79
C ALA A 52 7.26 -8.78 -0.49
N ARG A 53 6.61 -8.41 0.63
CA ARG A 53 6.72 -9.16 1.88
C ARG A 53 6.09 -10.54 1.76
N ALA A 54 4.93 -10.64 1.09
CA ALA A 54 4.26 -11.91 0.85
C ALA A 54 5.08 -12.84 -0.05
N SER A 55 5.88 -12.30 -0.98
CA SER A 55 6.82 -13.06 -1.80
C SER A 55 8.14 -13.40 -1.11
N GLY A 56 8.32 -13.03 0.17
CA GLY A 56 9.50 -13.35 0.96
C GLY A 56 10.65 -12.34 0.87
N ALA A 57 10.44 -11.17 0.26
CA ALA A 57 11.49 -10.14 0.17
C ALA A 57 11.92 -9.67 1.57
N SER A 58 13.24 -9.49 1.74
CA SER A 58 13.78 -8.94 2.98
C SER A 58 13.49 -7.44 3.07
N ALA A 59 13.57 -6.88 4.28
CA ALA A 59 13.45 -5.44 4.47
C ALA A 59 14.50 -4.65 3.64
N ARG A 60 15.67 -5.24 3.40
CA ARG A 60 16.72 -4.61 2.59
C ARG A 60 16.34 -4.61 1.11
N ASP A 61 15.83 -5.72 0.59
CA ASP A 61 15.39 -5.82 -0.82
C ASP A 61 14.24 -4.85 -1.10
N ILE A 62 13.31 -4.71 -0.13
CA ILE A 62 12.22 -3.74 -0.20
C ILE A 62 12.76 -2.31 -0.16
N ALA A 63 13.74 -2.03 0.70
CA ALA A 63 14.36 -0.71 0.76
C ALA A 63 14.98 -0.32 -0.59
N SER A 64 15.82 -1.18 -1.18
CA SER A 64 16.46 -0.90 -2.46
C SER A 64 15.48 -0.90 -3.64
N GLY A 65 14.51 -1.81 -3.66
CA GLY A 65 13.61 -2.00 -4.79
C GLY A 65 12.38 -1.09 -4.80
N LEU A 66 11.90 -0.63 -3.64
CA LEU A 66 10.59 0.04 -3.53
C LEU A 66 10.63 1.39 -2.81
N ILE A 67 11.56 1.61 -1.87
CA ILE A 67 11.60 2.84 -1.06
C ILE A 67 12.68 3.80 -1.59
N PHE A 68 13.86 3.29 -1.88
CA PHE A 68 15.05 4.03 -2.28
C PHE A 68 15.58 3.56 -3.65
N ARG A 69 14.69 3.47 -4.65
CA ARG A 69 14.98 2.93 -6.01
C ARG A 69 16.24 3.48 -6.69
N ASN A 70 16.63 4.71 -6.35
CA ASN A 70 17.78 5.40 -6.93
C ASN A 70 18.94 5.60 -5.95
N ALA A 71 18.83 5.09 -4.72
CA ALA A 71 19.94 5.18 -3.78
C ALA A 71 20.98 4.11 -4.12
N ILE A 72 22.22 4.57 -4.28
CA ILE A 72 23.40 3.73 -4.48
C ILE A 72 23.37 2.61 -3.44
N SER A 73 23.43 1.36 -3.91
CA SER A 73 23.32 0.12 -3.13
C SER A 73 23.78 0.31 -1.68
N LEU A 74 22.83 0.25 -0.75
CA LEU A 74 23.11 0.33 0.69
C LEU A 74 23.98 -0.87 1.04
N ASP A 75 25.30 -0.68 1.08
CA ASP A 75 26.27 -1.72 1.43
C ASP A 75 25.89 -2.33 2.79
N GLY A 76 26.16 -3.63 2.99
CA GLY A 76 25.61 -4.39 4.13
C GLY A 76 26.02 -3.80 5.48
N ARG A 77 27.21 -3.19 5.52
CA ARG A 77 27.76 -2.51 6.69
C ARG A 77 27.14 -1.13 6.92
N ASN A 78 26.75 -0.42 5.85
CA ASN A 78 26.08 0.87 5.93
C ASN A 78 24.59 0.75 6.22
N TRP A 79 23.98 -0.40 5.91
CA TRP A 79 22.58 -0.70 6.22
C TRP A 79 22.30 -0.85 7.72
N ALA A 80 23.24 -1.46 8.46
CA ALA A 80 23.08 -1.67 9.89
C ALA A 80 23.09 -0.31 10.64
N ASN A 81 22.00 0.02 11.33
CA ASN A 81 21.79 1.28 12.06
C ASN A 81 21.61 2.55 11.19
N SER A 82 21.37 2.37 9.89
CA SER A 82 21.17 3.47 8.95
C SER A 82 19.81 4.18 9.16
N SER A 83 19.72 5.44 8.70
CA SER A 83 18.44 6.15 8.60
C SER A 83 17.44 5.42 7.71
N GLU A 84 17.94 4.84 6.62
CA GLU A 84 17.19 4.11 5.61
C GLU A 84 16.58 2.84 6.21
N GLN A 85 17.32 2.12 7.07
CA GLN A 85 16.80 0.96 7.79
C GLN A 85 15.64 1.35 8.72
N ARG A 86 15.79 2.42 9.50
CA ARG A 86 14.73 2.90 10.40
C ARG A 86 13.49 3.36 9.62
N GLN A 87 13.70 4.11 8.54
CA GLN A 87 12.62 4.56 7.66
C GLN A 87 11.91 3.38 7.00
N THR A 88 12.64 2.38 6.54
CA THR A 88 12.08 1.15 5.96
C THR A 88 11.25 0.40 6.98
N ARG A 89 11.78 0.19 8.20
CA ARG A 89 11.03 -0.47 9.29
C ARG A 89 9.76 0.29 9.66
N ARG A 90 9.82 1.63 9.69
CA ARG A 90 8.63 2.46 9.91
C ARG A 90 7.61 2.28 8.80
N MET A 91 8.02 2.29 7.54
CA MET A 91 7.14 2.08 6.40
C MET A 91 6.52 0.67 6.41
N LEU A 92 7.30 -0.36 6.77
CA LEU A 92 6.80 -1.73 6.92
C LEU A 92 5.74 -1.82 8.03
N ALA A 93 5.99 -1.21 9.19
CA ALA A 93 5.03 -1.17 10.28
C ALA A 93 3.76 -0.40 9.90
N GLU A 94 3.90 0.74 9.23
CA GLU A 94 2.76 1.53 8.73
C GLU A 94 1.94 0.74 7.70
N THR A 95 2.61 0.02 6.79
CA THR A 95 1.96 -0.84 5.79
C THR A 95 1.19 -1.98 6.47
N ALA A 96 1.82 -2.67 7.43
CA ALA A 96 1.16 -3.73 8.18
C ALA A 96 -0.06 -3.20 8.94
N ALA A 97 0.07 -2.07 9.62
CA ALA A 97 -1.04 -1.42 10.31
C ALA A 97 -2.15 -1.00 9.34
N MET A 98 -1.81 -0.52 8.13
CA MET A 98 -2.79 -0.14 7.12
C MET A 98 -3.62 -1.34 6.65
N ILE A 99 -2.98 -2.49 6.42
CA ILE A 99 -3.63 -3.73 5.98
C ILE A 99 -4.48 -4.34 7.09
N ASP A 100 -4.02 -4.28 8.34
CA ASP A 100 -4.71 -4.78 9.54
C ASP A 100 -5.87 -3.86 10.00
N GLY A 101 -6.53 -3.17 9.07
CA GLY A 101 -7.64 -2.26 9.38
C GLY A 101 -7.23 -0.80 9.58
N GLY A 102 -5.98 -0.39 9.34
CA GLY A 102 -5.61 1.03 9.40
C GLY A 102 -6.33 1.89 8.37
N PHE A 103 -6.80 1.29 7.27
CA PHE A 103 -7.58 1.99 6.24
C PHE A 103 -8.87 2.63 6.79
N TRP A 104 -9.44 2.15 7.90
CA TRP A 104 -10.62 2.75 8.54
C TRP A 104 -10.41 4.19 8.99
N ARG A 105 -9.17 4.54 9.34
CA ARG A 105 -8.79 5.88 9.83
C ARG A 105 -8.36 6.81 8.70
N PHE A 106 -8.46 6.37 7.45
CA PHE A 106 -7.97 7.14 6.32
C PHE A 106 -8.95 8.28 6.00
N PRO A 107 -8.51 9.54 5.94
CA PRO A 107 -9.39 10.73 5.97
C PRO A 107 -10.18 11.00 4.68
N CYS A 108 -10.23 10.08 3.72
CA CYS A 108 -10.94 10.27 2.45
C CYS A 108 -12.19 9.39 2.28
N PHE A 109 -12.72 8.82 3.37
CA PHE A 109 -14.12 8.41 3.44
C PHE A 109 -14.94 9.65 3.79
N VAL A 110 -15.61 10.24 2.79
CA VAL A 110 -16.61 11.30 2.96
C VAL A 110 -18.00 10.70 2.80
#